data_AF-A0A356KRV0-F1
#
_entry.id   AF-A0A356KRV0-F1
#
_cell.length_a   1.000
_cell.length_b   1.000
_cell.length_c   1.000
_cell.angle_alpha   90.00
_cell.angle_beta   90.00
_cell.angle_gamma   90.00
#
_symmetry.space_group_name_H-M   'P 1'
#
loop_
_entity.id
_entity.type
_entity.pdbx_description
1 polymer ?
#
loop_
_entity_poly.entity_id
_entity_poly.type
_entity_poly.pdbx_seq_one_letter_code
_entity_poly.pdbx_strand_id
1 'polypeptide(L)'
;MHDALANLAKKLTAAQQGVEEVLRELEAQSERETKRSEQAQYGDDFDPDTAQAQEAVVEALAEAIQRTDAAAKELEEARAALREA
;
A
#
# COMPACT_ATOMS: atom_id res chain seq x y z
N MET A 1 -18.20 -18.05 -23.80
CA MET A 1 -17.91 -18.18 -22.36
C MET A 1 -16.41 -18.02 -22.07
N HIS A 2 -15.53 -18.72 -22.82
CA HIS A 2 -14.07 -18.59 -22.71
C HIS A 2 -13.51 -17.16 -22.82
N ASP A 3 -14.00 -16.34 -23.77
CA ASP A 3 -13.45 -14.99 -23.97
C ASP A 3 -13.74 -14.03 -22.80
N ALA A 4 -14.87 -14.21 -22.11
CA ALA A 4 -15.24 -13.39 -20.97
C ALA A 4 -14.35 -13.70 -19.76
N LEU A 5 -14.09 -14.98 -19.49
CA LEU A 5 -13.17 -15.42 -18.43
C LEU A 5 -11.73 -15.01 -18.73
N ALA A 6 -11.29 -15.15 -19.98
CA ALA A 6 -9.96 -14.70 -20.41
C ALA A 6 -9.78 -13.18 -20.26
N ASN A 7 -10.81 -12.38 -20.57
CA ASN A 7 -10.77 -10.93 -20.36
C ASN A 7 -10.74 -10.56 -18.87
N LEU A 8 -11.54 -11.25 -18.05
CA LEU A 8 -11.53 -11.07 -16.60
C LEU A 8 -10.17 -11.39 -15.99
N ALA A 9 -9.53 -12.49 -16.41
CA ALA A 9 -8.19 -12.88 -15.95
C ALA A 9 -7.13 -11.81 -16.27
N LYS A 10 -7.20 -11.21 -17.46
CA LYS A 10 -6.31 -10.10 -17.85
C LYS A 10 -6.52 -8.86 -16.98
N LYS A 11 -7.78 -8.51 -16.71
CA LYS A 11 -8.12 -7.37 -15.85
C LYS A 11 -7.65 -7.57 -14.40
N LEU A 12 -7.84 -8.77 -13.85
CA LEU A 12 -7.35 -9.11 -12.51
C LEU A 12 -5.82 -9.03 -12.44
N THR A 13 -5.11 -9.52 -13.47
CA THR A 13 -3.65 -9.43 -13.52
C THR A 13 -3.18 -7.97 -13.56
N ALA A 14 -3.82 -7.12 -14.37
CA ALA A 14 -3.49 -5.71 -14.44
C ALA A 14 -3.80 -4.97 -13.11
N ALA A 15 -4.92 -5.31 -12.46
CA ALA A 15 -5.26 -4.76 -11.15
C ALA A 15 -4.23 -5.17 -10.09
N GLN A 16 -3.82 -6.44 -10.07
CA GLN A 16 -2.80 -6.94 -9.15
C GLN A 16 -1.47 -6.19 -9.33
N GLN A 17 -1.02 -6.00 -10.57
CA GLN A 17 0.19 -5.24 -10.88
C GLN A 17 0.10 -3.78 -10.39
N GLY A 18 -1.04 -3.12 -10.60
CA GLY A 18 -1.24 -1.76 -10.12
C GLY A 18 -1.26 -1.64 -8.60
N VAL A 19 -1.89 -2.59 -7.90
CA VAL A 19 -1.89 -2.63 -6.43
C VAL A 19 -0.49 -2.88 -5.87
N GLU A 20 0.28 -3.78 -6.47
CA GLU A 20 1.68 -4.03 -6.08
C GLU A 20 2.57 -2.80 -6.30
N GLU A 21 2.35 -2.03 -7.36
CA GLU A 21 3.06 -0.77 -7.62
C GLU A 21 2.74 0.27 -6.54
N VAL A 22 1.45 0.48 -6.25
CA VAL A 22 1.00 1.39 -5.18
C VAL A 22 1.56 0.97 -3.82
N LEU A 23 1.58 -0.33 -3.52
CA LEU A 23 2.13 -0.83 -2.25
C LEU A 23 3.61 -0.47 -2.10
N ARG A 24 4.42 -0.68 -3.15
CA ARG A 24 5.85 -0.32 -3.12
C ARG A 24 6.07 1.18 -2.94
N GLU A 25 5.25 2.00 -3.58
CA GLU A 25 5.32 3.45 -3.42
C GLU A 25 4.99 3.89 -1.99
N LEU A 26 3.95 3.29 -1.40
CA LEU A 26 3.56 3.53 -0.02
C LEU A 26 4.64 3.09 0.97
N GLU A 27 5.25 1.91 0.77
CA GLU A 27 6.36 1.43 1.60
C GLU A 27 7.57 2.37 1.53
N ALA A 28 7.96 2.78 0.31
CA ALA A 28 9.07 3.71 0.11
C ALA A 28 8.78 5.09 0.72
N GLN A 29 7.53 5.56 0.66
CA GLN A 29 7.12 6.79 1.31
C GLN A 29 7.11 6.64 2.83
N SER A 30 6.57 5.55 3.36
CA SER A 30 6.55 5.26 4.80
C SER A 30 7.96 5.26 5.37
N GLU A 31 8.93 4.62 4.70
CA GLU A 31 10.32 4.62 5.17
C GLU A 31 10.92 6.04 5.26
N ARG A 32 10.62 6.89 4.26
CA ARG A 32 11.09 8.28 4.26
C ARG A 32 10.44 9.10 5.37
N GLU A 33 9.13 8.96 5.56
CA GLU A 33 8.40 9.72 6.57
C GLU A 33 8.70 9.24 7.99
N THR A 34 8.97 7.95 8.20
CA THR A 34 9.44 7.44 9.50
C THR A 34 10.78 8.08 9.88
N LYS A 35 11.75 8.15 8.95
CA LYS A 35 13.04 8.81 9.21
C LYS A 35 12.87 10.30 9.55
N ARG A 36 11.95 10.98 8.87
CA ARG A 36 11.61 12.38 9.19
C ARG A 36 10.95 12.51 10.56
N SER A 37 10.09 11.57 10.94
CA SER A 37 9.46 11.51 12.26
C SER A 37 10.51 11.36 13.36
N GLU A 38 11.48 10.46 13.18
CA GLU A 38 12.58 10.28 14.12
C GLU A 38 13.42 11.56 14.27
N GLN A 39 13.71 12.26 13.15
CA GLN A 39 14.41 13.54 13.19
C GLN A 39 13.61 14.63 13.90
N ALA A 40 12.30 14.70 13.66
CA ALA A 40 11.43 15.68 14.31
C ALA A 40 11.27 15.42 15.82
N GLN A 41 11.34 14.16 16.26
CA GLN A 41 11.19 13.75 17.67
C GLN A 41 12.50 13.79 18.47
N TYR A 42 13.63 13.45 17.85
CA TYR A 42 14.91 13.22 18.54
C TYR A 42 16.07 14.06 18.00
N GLY A 43 15.85 14.87 16.98
CA GLY A 43 16.86 15.77 16.42
C GLY A 43 17.10 17.02 17.28
N ASP A 44 18.16 17.75 16.93
CA ASP A 44 18.55 18.98 17.65
C ASP A 44 17.52 20.12 17.51
N ASP A 45 16.69 20.09 16.45
CA ASP A 45 15.64 21.06 16.13
C ASP A 45 14.23 20.52 16.47
N PHE A 46 14.07 19.90 17.64
CA PHE A 46 12.77 19.37 18.09
C PHE A 46 11.68 20.46 18.10
N ASP A 47 10.59 20.18 17.40
CA ASP A 47 9.36 20.98 17.41
C ASP A 47 8.16 20.05 17.66
N PRO A 48 7.39 20.24 18.76
CA PRO A 48 6.35 19.31 19.15
C PRO A 48 5.18 19.25 18.16
N ASP A 49 4.82 20.38 17.55
CA ASP A 49 3.72 20.44 16.58
C ASP A 49 4.11 19.70 15.28
N THR A 50 5.35 19.90 14.83
CA THR A 50 5.93 19.18 13.68
C THR A 50 6.05 17.69 13.96
N ALA A 51 6.53 17.29 15.14
CA ALA A 51 6.65 15.90 15.54
C ALA A 51 5.28 15.18 15.55
N GLN A 52 4.24 15.83 16.08
CA GLN A 52 2.89 15.28 16.10
C GLN A 52 2.28 15.17 14.69
N ALA A 53 2.46 16.20 13.86
CA ALA A 53 1.99 16.16 12.47
C ALA A 53 2.68 15.05 11.67
N GLN A 54 3.99 14.86 11.89
CA GLN A 54 4.76 13.83 11.21
C GLN A 54 4.38 12.42 11.65
N GLU A 55 4.10 12.21 12.95
CA GLU A 55 3.58 10.94 13.47
C GLU A 55 2.25 10.56 12.81
N ALA A 56 1.32 11.52 12.67
CA ALA A 56 0.05 11.30 11.99
C ALA A 56 0.20 10.90 10.51
N VAL A 57 1.21 11.45 9.82
CA VAL A 57 1.53 11.06 8.43
C VAL A 57 2.02 9.61 8.38
N VAL A 58 2.91 9.21 9.30
CA VAL A 58 3.41 7.84 9.38
C VAL A 58 2.28 6.84 9.68
N GLU A 59 1.38 7.18 10.61
CA GLU A 59 0.22 6.35 10.93
C GLU A 59 -0.72 6.19 9.72
N ALA A 60 -1.00 7.28 9.00
CA ALA A 60 -1.82 7.23 7.79
C ALA A 60 -1.19 6.38 6.68
N LEU A 61 0.14 6.43 6.52
CA LEU A 61 0.85 5.58 5.57
C LEU A 61 0.81 4.11 5.97
N ALA A 62 0.97 3.80 7.26
CA ALA A 62 0.85 2.44 7.76
C ALA A 62 -0.56 1.87 7.51
N GLU A 63 -1.62 2.67 7.75
CA GLU A 63 -2.99 2.27 7.43
C GLU A 63 -3.20 2.06 5.92
N ALA A 64 -2.65 2.94 5.08
CA ALA A 64 -2.72 2.81 3.63
C ALA A 64 -2.03 1.53 3.12
N ILE A 65 -0.87 1.18 3.68
CA ILE A 65 -0.14 -0.07 3.39
C ILE A 65 -1.03 -1.27 3.74
N GLN A 66 -1.61 -1.29 4.95
CA GLN A 66 -2.47 -2.40 5.40
C GLN A 66 -3.68 -2.60 4.48
N ARG A 67 -4.34 -1.51 4.09
CA ARG A 67 -5.49 -1.56 3.17
C ARG A 67 -5.09 -2.05 1.77
N THR A 68 -3.94 -1.60 1.28
CA THR A 68 -3.40 -2.01 -0.02
C THR A 68 -2.99 -3.49 -0.03
N ASP A 69 -2.36 -3.97 1.03
CA ASP A 69 -2.01 -5.39 1.22
C ASP A 69 -3.26 -6.29 1.29
N ALA A 70 -4.31 -5.84 1.99
CA ALA A 70 -5.60 -6.54 1.99
C ALA A 70 -6.22 -6.62 0.59
N ALA A 71 -6.21 -5.52 -0.17
CA ALA A 71 -6.68 -5.50 -1.55
C ALA A 71 -5.87 -6.43 -2.47
N ALA A 72 -4.55 -6.53 -2.26
CA ALA A 72 -3.70 -7.46 -3.01
C ALA A 72 -4.11 -8.92 -2.76
N LYS A 73 -4.37 -9.28 -1.50
CA LYS A 73 -4.86 -10.62 -1.12
C LYS A 73 -6.21 -10.94 -1.74
N GLU A 74 -7.16 -10.02 -1.70
CA GLU A 74 -8.49 -10.21 -2.33
C GLU A 74 -8.36 -10.45 -3.84
N LEU A 75 -7.46 -9.74 -4.52
CA LEU A 75 -7.19 -9.95 -5.95
C LEU A 75 -6.54 -11.30 -6.24
N GLU A 76 -5.64 -11.76 -5.37
CA GLU A 76 -5.02 -13.09 -5.47
C GLU A 76 -6.07 -14.19 -5.30
N GLU A 77 -6.94 -14.09 -4.30
CA GLU A 77 -8.04 -15.02 -4.06
C GLU A 77 -9.03 -15.04 -5.25
N ALA A 78 -9.42 -13.87 -5.76
CA ALA A 78 -10.29 -13.77 -6.94
C ALA A 78 -9.66 -14.43 -8.18
N ARG A 79 -8.35 -14.31 -8.34
CA ARG A 79 -7.61 -14.94 -9.43
C ARG A 79 -7.48 -16.46 -9.26
N ALA A 80 -7.32 -16.94 -8.02
CA ALA A 80 -7.32 -18.36 -7.72
C ALA A 80 -8.70 -18.98 -8.03
N ALA A 81 -9.78 -18.35 -7.56
CA ALA A 81 -11.15 -18.79 -7.85
C ALA A 81 -11.45 -18.85 -9.36
N LEU A 82 -10.93 -17.89 -10.14
CA LEU A 82 -11.08 -17.88 -11.59
C LEU A 82 -10.33 -19.03 -12.30
N ARG A 83 -9.25 -19.57 -11.72
CA ARG A 83 -8.51 -20.72 -12.28
C ARG A 83 -9.23 -22.05 -12.02
N GLU A 84 -10.05 -22.09 -10.98
CA GLU A 84 -10.81 -23.28 -10.56
C GLU A 84 -12.20 -23.36 -11.22
N ALA A 85 -12.65 -22.28 -11.88
CA ALA A 85 -13.93 -22.16 -12.58
C ALA A 85 -13.86 -22.57 -14.06
#